data_AF-A0A1G6GER7-F1
#
_entry.id   AF-A0A1G6GER7-F1
#
_cell.length_a   1.000
_cell.length_b   1.000
_cell.length_c   1.000
_cell.angle_alpha   90.00
_cell.angle_beta   90.00
_cell.angle_gamma   90.00
#
_symmetry.space_group_name_H-M   'P 1'
#
loop_
_entity.id
_entity.type
_entity.pdbx_description
1 polymer ?
#
loop_
_entity_poly.entity_id
_entity_poly.type
_entity_poly.pdbx_seq_one_letter_code
_entity_poly.pdbx_strand_id
1 'polypeptide(L)'
;MAARPVLNARLPGGTTFDPKTAAAVALAVMALAGCTASPNGAAPEPSPSTGPTTASSAPAAQRQSSTAGGTRLRSVHTSAIMVDDMKLQLDRCHERTLDAAQGLVLPDRACTPGAIDPAVTQADINQTICKSGYTATVRPSAYVTGKAKTASLAAYGTRPSPTIEYDHLVSLELGGASSTSNLWPEANHAGAKGTTNPKDTVENAIHKAVCSKQVTLSAAQKAIATNWTTAETVLHIIR
;
A
#
# COMPACT_ATOMS: atom_id res chain seq x y z
N MET A 1 40.28 40.65 4.71
CA MET A 1 41.52 39.84 4.78
C MET A 1 41.88 39.61 6.23
N ALA A 2 41.64 38.41 6.75
CA ALA A 2 42.30 37.86 7.94
C ALA A 2 41.85 36.39 8.07
N ALA A 3 42.76 35.48 7.77
CA ALA A 3 42.55 34.03 7.82
C ALA A 3 42.49 33.55 9.28
N ARG A 4 41.58 32.60 9.57
CA ARG A 4 41.58 31.83 10.83
C ARG A 4 42.21 30.44 10.55
N PRO A 5 42.98 29.89 11.49
CA PRO A 5 43.80 28.71 11.27
C PRO A 5 43.00 27.41 11.24
N VAL A 6 43.45 26.49 10.40
CA VAL A 6 42.98 25.11 10.25
C VAL A 6 43.51 24.28 11.43
N LEU A 7 42.61 23.73 12.25
CA LEU A 7 42.96 22.70 13.23
C LEU A 7 42.89 21.33 12.56
N ASN A 8 44.05 20.68 12.44
CA ASN A 8 44.17 19.26 12.14
C ASN A 8 43.76 18.43 13.36
N ALA A 9 42.68 17.67 13.23
CA ALA A 9 42.37 16.57 14.14
C ALA A 9 42.52 15.23 13.40
N ARG A 10 43.41 14.42 13.96
CA ARG A 10 43.95 13.15 13.48
C ARG A 10 42.89 12.04 13.65
N LEU A 11 42.62 11.31 12.56
CA LEU A 11 41.81 10.08 12.60
C LEU A 11 42.71 8.89 13.03
N PRO A 12 42.30 8.04 14.00
CA PRO A 12 42.72 6.64 14.05
C PRO A 12 41.88 5.88 13.00
N GLY A 13 42.39 5.00 12.14
CA GLY A 13 43.33 3.92 12.39
C GLY A 13 42.61 2.61 12.05
N GLY A 14 42.81 2.10 10.83
CA GLY A 14 42.75 0.68 10.43
C GLY A 14 41.41 -0.07 10.43
N THR A 15 40.98 -0.53 9.25
CA THR A 15 41.02 -1.96 8.88
C THR A 15 40.94 -2.10 7.36
N THR A 16 41.96 -2.72 6.78
CA THR A 16 42.05 -3.17 5.39
C THR A 16 41.12 -4.37 5.17
N PHE A 17 40.25 -4.31 4.16
CA PHE A 17 39.51 -5.47 3.67
C PHE A 17 40.34 -6.17 2.59
N ASP A 18 40.80 -7.39 2.88
CA ASP A 18 41.36 -8.33 1.91
C ASP A 18 40.24 -9.06 1.15
N PRO A 19 40.17 -9.01 -0.20
CA PRO A 19 39.22 -9.79 -0.97
C PRO A 19 39.93 -10.96 -1.67
N LYS A 20 40.02 -12.12 -1.03
CA LYS A 20 40.39 -13.37 -1.72
C LYS A 20 39.69 -14.57 -1.08
N THR A 21 38.62 -15.03 -1.72
CA THR A 21 38.38 -16.46 -2.04
C THR A 21 37.13 -16.53 -2.93
N ALA A 22 37.36 -16.52 -4.24
CA ALA A 22 36.41 -17.07 -5.20
C ALA A 22 36.66 -18.58 -5.25
N ALA A 23 35.61 -19.37 -5.00
CA ALA A 23 35.59 -20.79 -5.32
C ALA A 23 34.41 -21.04 -6.27
N ALA A 24 34.75 -21.51 -7.46
CA ALA A 24 33.84 -21.90 -8.52
C ALA A 24 33.58 -23.42 -8.48
N VAL A 25 32.62 -23.84 -9.33
CA VAL A 25 32.34 -25.22 -9.81
C VAL A 25 31.44 -26.03 -8.83
N ALA A 26 30.31 -26.64 -9.23
CA ALA A 26 30.00 -27.31 -10.49
C ALA A 26 28.52 -27.19 -10.92
N LEU A 27 28.31 -27.06 -12.24
CA LEU A 27 27.10 -27.48 -12.93
C LEU A 27 26.98 -29.01 -12.85
N ALA A 28 25.81 -29.52 -12.47
CA ALA A 28 25.40 -30.88 -12.79
C ALA A 28 24.15 -30.81 -13.68
N VAL A 29 24.38 -31.07 -14.96
CA VAL A 29 23.35 -31.38 -15.95
C VAL A 29 23.03 -32.87 -15.80
N MET A 30 21.77 -33.20 -15.51
CA MET A 30 21.23 -34.52 -15.83
C MET A 30 19.98 -34.32 -16.69
N ALA A 31 20.14 -34.59 -17.98
CA ALA A 31 19.05 -34.90 -18.88
C ALA A 31 18.85 -36.42 -18.87
N LEU A 32 17.64 -36.88 -18.60
CA LEU A 32 17.16 -38.20 -19.00
C LEU A 32 15.82 -38.02 -19.71
N ALA A 33 15.87 -38.33 -21.00
CA ALA A 33 14.72 -38.48 -21.88
C ALA A 33 13.92 -39.74 -21.50
N GLY A 34 12.60 -39.67 -21.71
CA GLY A 34 11.71 -40.82 -21.56
C GLY A 34 10.31 -40.48 -22.07
N CYS A 35 10.14 -40.53 -23.39
CA CYS A 35 8.84 -40.52 -24.05
C CYS A 35 8.10 -41.84 -23.79
N THR A 36 6.78 -41.79 -23.67
CA THR A 36 5.85 -42.72 -24.36
C THR A 36 4.44 -42.13 -24.28
N ALA A 37 3.98 -41.60 -25.40
CA ALA A 37 2.57 -41.49 -25.71
C ALA A 37 2.16 -42.74 -26.49
N SER A 38 1.00 -43.30 -26.19
CA SER A 38 0.30 -44.23 -27.08
C SER A 38 -1.20 -44.28 -26.77
N PRO A 39 -2.02 -44.70 -27.76
CA PRO A 39 -3.25 -44.00 -28.10
C PRO A 39 -4.51 -44.89 -28.01
N ASN A 40 -5.65 -44.27 -28.34
CA ASN A 40 -6.90 -44.86 -28.84
C ASN A 40 -7.94 -45.40 -27.84
N GLY A 41 -9.18 -45.01 -28.11
CA GLY A 41 -10.42 -45.51 -27.49
C GLY A 41 -11.48 -44.39 -27.49
N ALA A 42 -11.91 -43.90 -28.65
CA ALA A 42 -13.12 -44.36 -29.35
C ALA A 42 -14.42 -44.12 -28.54
N ALA A 43 -15.23 -43.20 -29.05
CA ALA A 43 -16.60 -42.92 -28.64
C ALA A 43 -17.53 -44.13 -28.88
N PRO A 44 -18.77 -44.07 -28.34
CA PRO A 44 -19.90 -43.99 -29.26
C PRO A 44 -20.99 -43.00 -28.83
N GLU A 45 -21.49 -42.25 -29.82
CA GLU A 45 -22.88 -41.74 -29.84
C GLU A 45 -23.87 -42.90 -30.03
N PRO A 46 -25.16 -42.68 -29.71
CA PRO A 46 -26.10 -42.60 -30.83
C PRO A 46 -27.07 -41.42 -30.80
N SER A 47 -27.44 -41.06 -32.03
CA SER A 47 -28.33 -40.06 -32.64
C SER A 47 -29.81 -40.03 -32.16
N PRO A 48 -30.76 -39.36 -32.88
CA PRO A 48 -31.28 -38.04 -32.55
C PRO A 48 -32.80 -38.05 -32.28
N SER A 49 -33.37 -36.92 -31.84
CA SER A 49 -34.80 -36.67 -32.00
C SER A 49 -35.09 -35.19 -32.25
N THR A 50 -35.75 -34.99 -33.38
CA THR A 50 -36.26 -33.76 -33.98
C THR A 50 -37.50 -33.23 -33.28
N GLY A 51 -37.62 -31.91 -33.19
CA GLY A 51 -38.89 -31.21 -32.93
C GLY A 51 -38.68 -29.69 -32.82
N PRO A 52 -39.36 -28.86 -33.63
CA PRO A 52 -39.14 -27.41 -33.65
C PRO A 52 -40.11 -26.70 -32.72
N THR A 53 -39.61 -25.75 -31.93
CA THR A 53 -40.46 -24.70 -31.34
C THR A 53 -39.75 -23.36 -31.47
N THR A 54 -40.30 -22.54 -32.35
CA THR A 54 -40.03 -21.11 -32.47
C THR A 54 -40.40 -20.41 -31.17
N ALA A 55 -39.43 -19.80 -30.50
CA ALA A 55 -39.69 -18.80 -29.46
C ALA A 55 -38.77 -17.59 -29.71
N SER A 56 -39.44 -16.47 -29.93
CA SER A 56 -38.90 -15.14 -30.21
C SER A 56 -37.99 -14.67 -29.07
N SER A 57 -36.71 -14.42 -29.38
CA SER A 57 -35.73 -13.87 -28.45
C SER A 57 -35.90 -12.35 -28.35
N ALA A 58 -36.59 -11.88 -27.32
CA ALA A 58 -36.43 -10.51 -26.85
C ALA A 58 -35.05 -10.37 -26.16
N PRO A 59 -34.30 -9.27 -26.35
CA PRO A 59 -33.02 -9.11 -25.67
C PRO A 59 -33.25 -8.89 -24.17
N ALA A 60 -32.74 -9.80 -23.36
CA ALA A 60 -32.65 -9.63 -21.92
C ALA A 60 -31.76 -8.42 -21.62
N ALA A 61 -32.38 -7.31 -21.24
CA ALA A 61 -31.68 -6.19 -20.63
C ALA A 61 -30.98 -6.70 -19.36
N GLN A 62 -29.67 -6.87 -19.43
CA GLN A 62 -28.83 -7.11 -18.26
C GLN A 62 -28.99 -5.91 -17.33
N ARG A 63 -29.82 -6.07 -16.30
CA ARG A 63 -29.77 -5.25 -15.10
C ARG A 63 -28.38 -5.45 -14.52
N GLN A 64 -27.50 -4.49 -14.74
CA GLN A 64 -26.28 -4.36 -13.97
C GLN A 64 -26.70 -4.10 -12.53
N SER A 65 -26.75 -5.17 -11.75
CA SER A 65 -26.78 -5.08 -10.29
C SER A 65 -25.50 -4.39 -9.87
N SER A 66 -25.59 -3.09 -9.60
CA SER A 66 -24.56 -2.32 -8.92
C SER A 66 -24.50 -2.80 -7.47
N THR A 67 -23.89 -3.96 -7.24
CA THR A 67 -23.32 -4.28 -5.94
C THR A 67 -22.32 -3.17 -5.64
N ALA A 68 -22.51 -2.47 -4.52
CA ALA A 68 -21.57 -1.51 -3.97
C ALA A 68 -20.21 -2.22 -3.80
N GLY A 69 -19.38 -2.16 -4.83
CA GLY A 69 -18.05 -2.73 -4.84
C GLY A 69 -17.21 -1.91 -3.89
N GLY A 70 -16.93 -2.46 -2.71
CA GLY A 70 -15.88 -1.91 -1.86
C GLY A 70 -14.61 -1.82 -2.70
N THR A 71 -14.04 -0.62 -2.81
CA THR A 71 -12.82 -0.38 -3.59
C THR A 71 -11.74 -1.34 -3.11
N ARG A 72 -11.31 -2.25 -3.99
CA ARG A 72 -10.22 -3.17 -3.68
C ARG A 72 -8.93 -2.37 -3.54
N LEU A 73 -8.23 -2.53 -2.42
CA LEU A 73 -6.91 -1.96 -2.22
C LEU A 73 -5.97 -2.37 -3.36
N ARG A 74 -5.16 -1.41 -3.82
CA ARG A 74 -4.10 -1.70 -4.79
C ARG A 74 -2.99 -2.47 -4.09
N SER A 75 -2.26 -3.28 -4.86
CA SER A 75 -1.11 -4.05 -4.39
C SER A 75 0.13 -3.46 -5.05
N VAL A 76 0.99 -2.80 -4.27
CA VAL A 76 2.16 -2.09 -4.78
C VAL A 76 3.34 -2.39 -3.86
N HIS A 77 4.37 -3.04 -4.39
CA HIS A 77 5.56 -3.35 -3.60
C HIS A 77 6.42 -2.09 -3.41
N THR A 78 6.72 -1.73 -2.16
CA THR A 78 7.43 -0.50 -1.81
C THR A 78 8.39 -0.76 -0.65
N SER A 79 9.50 -1.45 -0.93
CA SER A 79 10.57 -1.64 0.05
C SER A 79 11.55 -0.46 0.03
N ALA A 80 11.37 0.50 0.95
CA ALA A 80 12.18 1.72 1.08
C ALA A 80 12.21 2.64 -0.16
N ILE A 81 11.28 2.43 -1.10
CA ILE A 81 11.09 3.24 -2.31
C ILE A 81 9.71 3.88 -2.33
N MET A 82 9.58 5.00 -3.02
CA MET A 82 8.29 5.60 -3.34
C MET A 82 7.92 5.26 -4.78
N VAL A 83 6.69 4.80 -5.00
CA VAL A 83 6.18 4.43 -6.33
C VAL A 83 5.11 5.42 -6.76
N ASP A 84 5.33 6.06 -7.90
CA ASP A 84 4.33 6.89 -8.58
C ASP A 84 3.47 6.01 -9.50
N ASP A 85 2.33 5.57 -8.97
CA ASP A 85 1.40 4.65 -9.62
C ASP A 85 0.08 5.31 -10.04
N MET A 86 -0.15 6.56 -9.64
CA MET A 86 -1.32 7.36 -9.99
C MET A 86 -0.89 8.51 -10.90
N LYS A 87 -1.55 8.66 -12.05
CA LYS A 87 -1.34 9.81 -12.94
C LYS A 87 -2.14 11.02 -12.45
N LEU A 88 -1.80 11.53 -11.27
CA LEU A 88 -2.50 12.66 -10.66
C LEU A 88 -2.45 13.89 -11.57
N GLN A 89 -3.60 14.53 -11.74
CA GLN A 89 -3.75 15.73 -12.54
C GLN A 89 -3.89 16.94 -11.62
N LEU A 90 -3.35 18.08 -12.05
CA LEU A 90 -3.40 19.34 -11.32
C LEU A 90 -4.85 19.74 -11.00
N ASP A 91 -5.14 20.11 -9.75
CA ASP A 91 -6.46 20.57 -9.28
C ASP A 91 -7.63 19.61 -9.59
N ARG A 92 -7.37 18.30 -9.61
CA ARG A 92 -8.40 17.25 -9.87
C ARG A 92 -8.71 16.36 -8.67
N CYS A 93 -8.02 16.54 -7.56
CA CYS A 93 -8.26 15.82 -6.32
C CYS A 93 -8.89 16.76 -5.29
N HIS A 94 -9.79 16.22 -4.47
CA HIS A 94 -10.45 16.99 -3.43
C HIS A 94 -10.45 16.26 -2.09
N GLU A 95 -9.87 16.90 -1.07
CA GLU A 95 -10.05 16.45 0.30
C GLU A 95 -11.53 16.54 0.69
N ARG A 96 -12.01 15.55 1.43
CA ARG A 96 -13.33 15.55 2.05
C ARG A 96 -13.20 15.83 3.54
N THR A 97 -13.49 17.05 3.93
CA THR A 97 -13.54 17.47 5.33
C THR A 97 -14.85 17.00 5.98
N LEU A 98 -14.74 16.26 7.09
CA LEU A 98 -15.87 15.87 7.94
C LEU A 98 -16.00 16.82 9.13
N ASP A 99 -14.88 17.16 9.77
CA ASP A 99 -14.76 18.16 10.84
C ASP A 99 -13.34 18.74 10.85
N ALA A 100 -13.18 19.98 10.39
CA ALA A 100 -11.87 20.65 10.35
C ALA A 100 -11.31 21.00 11.74
N ALA A 101 -12.18 21.28 12.71
CA ALA A 101 -11.74 21.62 14.07
C ALA A 101 -11.13 20.41 14.78
N GLN A 102 -11.62 19.22 14.45
CA GLN A 102 -11.11 17.95 14.95
C GLN A 102 -10.07 17.28 14.03
N GLY A 103 -9.77 17.86 12.86
CA GLY A 103 -8.87 17.25 11.87
C GLY A 103 -9.41 15.95 11.27
N LEU A 104 -10.74 15.80 11.22
CA LEU A 104 -11.41 14.67 10.58
C LEU A 104 -11.54 14.93 9.09
N VAL A 105 -10.51 14.56 8.34
CA VAL A 105 -10.39 14.77 6.90
C VAL A 105 -10.11 13.45 6.19
N LEU A 106 -10.63 13.29 4.97
CA LEU A 106 -10.44 12.08 4.16
C LEU A 106 -9.89 12.44 2.78
N PRO A 107 -9.03 11.61 2.19
CA PRO A 107 -8.55 11.86 0.84
C PRO A 107 -9.67 11.71 -0.20
N ASP A 108 -9.39 12.23 -1.40
CA ASP A 108 -10.17 11.90 -2.58
C ASP A 108 -9.96 10.42 -2.92
N ARG A 109 -11.02 9.61 -2.89
CA ARG A 109 -10.94 8.18 -3.19
C ARG A 109 -10.50 7.89 -4.63
N ALA A 110 -10.69 8.81 -5.56
CA ALA A 110 -10.23 8.64 -6.93
C ALA A 110 -8.72 8.89 -7.08
N CYS A 111 -8.15 9.75 -6.24
CA CYS A 111 -6.72 10.06 -6.26
C CYS A 111 -5.90 9.18 -5.31
N THR A 112 -6.47 8.83 -4.16
CA THR A 112 -5.84 8.01 -3.12
C THR A 112 -6.80 6.89 -2.70
N PRO A 113 -7.00 5.86 -3.56
CA PRO A 113 -7.89 4.74 -3.27
C PRO A 113 -7.39 3.80 -2.16
N GLY A 114 -6.12 3.92 -1.77
CA GLY A 114 -5.43 3.05 -0.82
C GLY A 114 -4.65 1.93 -1.49
N ALA A 115 -3.46 1.62 -0.95
CA ALA A 115 -2.61 0.53 -1.41
C ALA A 115 -1.81 -0.13 -0.28
N ILE A 116 -1.53 -1.42 -0.47
CA ILE A 116 -0.79 -2.28 0.46
C ILE A 116 0.42 -2.89 -0.22
N ASP A 117 1.46 -3.17 0.56
CA ASP A 117 2.63 -3.91 0.10
C ASP A 117 2.35 -5.43 0.23
N PRO A 118 2.36 -6.20 -0.88
CA PRO A 118 2.11 -7.64 -0.82
C PRO A 118 3.19 -8.42 -0.05
N ALA A 119 4.32 -7.79 0.32
CA ALA A 119 5.32 -8.38 1.18
C ALA A 119 4.90 -8.44 2.67
N VAL A 120 3.78 -7.82 3.04
CA VAL A 120 3.19 -7.94 4.38
C VAL A 120 1.91 -8.75 4.29
N THR A 121 1.91 -9.90 4.95
CA THR A 121 0.77 -10.82 4.95
C THR A 121 0.34 -11.15 6.37
N GLN A 122 -0.89 -11.64 6.51
CA GLN A 122 -1.39 -12.10 7.81
C GLN A 122 -0.47 -13.15 8.47
N ALA A 123 0.21 -13.96 7.65
CA ALA A 123 1.10 -15.03 8.11
C ALA A 123 2.45 -14.51 8.64
N ASP A 124 2.91 -13.35 8.15
CA ASP A 124 4.23 -12.80 8.50
C ASP A 124 4.17 -11.58 9.43
N ILE A 125 2.99 -11.16 9.92
CA ILE A 125 2.89 -9.93 10.72
C ILE A 125 3.79 -9.92 11.96
N ASN A 126 4.16 -11.07 12.51
CA ASN A 126 5.08 -11.16 13.65
C ASN A 126 6.55 -10.90 13.26
N GLN A 127 6.89 -11.05 11.99
CA GLN A 127 8.19 -10.79 11.40
C GLN A 127 8.25 -9.42 10.72
N THR A 128 7.10 -8.87 10.35
CA THR A 128 6.93 -7.56 9.70
C THR A 128 6.35 -6.53 10.68
N ILE A 129 5.10 -6.13 10.51
CA ILE A 129 4.50 -4.95 11.15
C ILE A 129 4.44 -5.00 12.68
N CYS A 130 4.44 -6.18 13.30
CA CYS A 130 4.45 -6.33 14.76
C CYS A 130 5.86 -6.43 15.35
N LYS A 131 6.90 -6.29 14.52
CA LYS A 131 8.29 -6.21 14.96
C LYS A 131 8.69 -4.75 15.15
N SER A 132 9.25 -4.45 16.32
CA SER A 132 9.77 -3.11 16.62
C SER A 132 10.75 -2.62 15.55
N GLY A 133 10.54 -1.39 15.07
CA GLY A 133 11.35 -0.75 14.04
C GLY A 133 11.05 -1.14 12.59
N TYR A 134 10.05 -2.00 12.31
CA TYR A 134 9.73 -2.43 10.95
C TYR A 134 9.47 -1.27 9.98
N THR A 135 8.68 -0.28 10.37
CA THR A 135 8.35 0.85 9.46
C THR A 135 9.60 1.63 9.06
N ALA A 136 10.61 1.72 9.92
CA ALA A 136 11.88 2.37 9.58
C ALA A 136 12.65 1.65 8.47
N THR A 137 12.45 0.34 8.28
CA THR A 137 13.13 -0.43 7.23
C THR A 137 12.48 -0.30 5.85
N VAL A 138 11.19 0.07 5.81
CA VAL A 138 10.41 0.17 4.55
C VAL A 138 10.04 1.61 4.17
N ARG A 139 10.21 2.58 5.07
CA ARG A 139 9.91 3.99 4.84
C ARG A 139 10.96 4.61 3.90
N PRO A 140 10.56 5.23 2.77
CA PRO A 140 11.47 5.99 1.93
C PRO A 140 11.97 7.24 2.66
N SER A 141 13.09 7.80 2.21
CA SER A 141 13.60 9.04 2.80
C SER A 141 12.64 10.21 2.61
N ALA A 142 12.64 11.15 3.57
CA ALA A 142 11.85 12.38 3.48
C ALA A 142 12.14 13.21 2.22
N TYR A 143 13.36 13.12 1.69
CA TYR A 143 13.74 13.76 0.43
C TYR A 143 12.93 13.21 -0.76
N VAL A 144 12.76 11.89 -0.83
CA VAL A 144 12.01 11.22 -1.90
C VAL A 144 10.52 11.54 -1.77
N THR A 145 9.94 11.39 -0.57
CA THR A 145 8.52 11.66 -0.36
C THR A 145 8.17 13.15 -0.47
N GLY A 146 9.10 14.05 -0.15
CA GLY A 146 8.91 15.51 -0.28
C GLY A 146 8.66 15.97 -1.72
N LYS A 147 9.31 15.34 -2.72
CA LYS A 147 9.03 15.64 -4.14
C LYS A 147 7.62 15.20 -4.54
N ALA A 148 7.23 14.00 -4.14
CA ALA A 148 5.90 13.47 -4.40
C ALA A 148 4.81 14.29 -3.68
N LYS A 149 5.07 14.73 -2.44
CA LYS A 149 4.18 15.62 -1.69
C LYS A 149 3.88 16.90 -2.46
N THR A 150 4.89 17.53 -3.06
CA THR A 150 4.69 18.77 -3.84
C THR A 150 3.76 18.54 -5.03
N ALA A 151 3.95 17.45 -5.78
CA ALA A 151 3.06 17.10 -6.89
C ALA A 151 1.63 16.79 -6.40
N SER A 152 1.52 16.06 -5.28
CA SER A 152 0.23 15.72 -4.68
C SER A 152 -0.52 16.96 -4.16
N LEU A 153 0.15 17.90 -3.49
CA LEU A 153 -0.41 19.18 -3.07
C LEU A 153 -1.00 19.95 -4.25
N ALA A 154 -0.30 19.98 -5.39
CA ALA A 154 -0.78 20.62 -6.60
C ALA A 154 -2.02 19.88 -7.17
N ALA A 155 -2.03 18.55 -7.16
CA ALA A 155 -3.18 17.77 -7.59
C ALA A 155 -4.43 18.01 -6.72
N TYR A 156 -4.24 18.25 -5.42
CA TYR A 156 -5.29 18.57 -4.45
C TYR A 156 -5.67 20.06 -4.40
N GLY A 157 -4.99 20.94 -5.15
CA GLY A 157 -5.19 22.39 -5.07
C GLY A 157 -4.84 22.99 -3.70
N THR A 158 -4.02 22.30 -2.91
CA THR A 158 -3.69 22.64 -1.53
C THR A 158 -2.36 23.36 -1.45
N ARG A 159 -2.31 24.50 -0.76
CA ARG A 159 -1.06 25.23 -0.53
C ARG A 159 -0.16 24.47 0.46
N PRO A 160 1.18 24.47 0.25
CA PRO A 160 2.10 23.91 1.23
C PRO A 160 1.92 24.54 2.61
N SER A 161 1.89 23.71 3.65
CA SER A 161 1.84 24.12 5.05
C SER A 161 2.72 23.19 5.90
N PRO A 162 3.39 23.69 6.96
CA PRO A 162 4.08 22.84 7.93
C PRO A 162 3.12 21.95 8.75
N THR A 163 1.80 22.20 8.68
CA THR A 163 0.77 21.42 9.37
C THR A 163 0.15 20.33 8.50
N ILE A 164 0.61 20.18 7.25
CA ILE A 164 0.13 19.12 6.34
C ILE A 164 1.20 18.04 6.29
N GLU A 165 0.82 16.78 6.44
CA GLU A 165 1.70 15.63 6.21
C GLU A 165 1.52 15.05 4.82
N TYR A 166 2.48 14.25 4.37
CA TYR A 166 2.26 13.38 3.23
C TYR A 166 2.18 11.97 3.78
N ASP A 167 0.97 11.54 4.06
CA ASP A 167 0.72 10.42 4.93
C ASP A 167 -0.03 9.29 4.24
N HIS A 168 0.12 8.09 4.78
CA HIS A 168 -0.39 6.87 4.23
C HIS A 168 -1.86 6.66 4.63
N LEU A 169 -2.78 6.55 3.67
CA LEU A 169 -4.19 6.19 3.93
C LEU A 169 -4.31 4.83 4.63
N VAL A 170 -3.57 3.83 4.17
CA VAL A 170 -3.26 2.62 4.94
C VAL A 170 -1.85 2.78 5.50
N SER A 171 -1.71 2.90 6.83
CA SER A 171 -0.41 3.07 7.51
C SER A 171 0.63 2.01 7.12
N LEU A 172 1.92 2.37 7.16
CA LEU A 172 3.01 1.38 7.09
C LEU A 172 2.92 0.35 8.23
N GLU A 173 2.35 0.73 9.38
CA GLU A 173 2.08 -0.18 10.50
C GLU A 173 1.00 -1.22 10.17
N LEU A 174 0.23 -1.01 9.11
CA LEU A 174 -0.76 -1.96 8.60
C LEU A 174 -0.35 -2.53 7.24
N GLY A 175 0.93 -2.47 6.90
CA GLY A 175 1.47 -2.99 5.63
C GLY A 175 1.05 -2.14 4.42
N GLY A 176 0.77 -0.86 4.62
CA GLY A 176 0.53 0.09 3.54
C GLY A 176 1.72 0.27 2.61
N ALA A 177 1.45 0.63 1.36
CA ALA A 177 2.50 0.91 0.39
C ALA A 177 2.86 2.40 0.37
N SER A 178 4.14 2.73 0.20
CA SER A 178 4.59 4.11 -0.08
C SER A 178 4.41 4.46 -1.55
N SER A 179 3.16 4.69 -1.96
CA SER A 179 2.79 4.96 -3.36
C SER A 179 1.80 6.11 -3.47
N THR A 180 1.71 6.76 -4.63
CA THR A 180 0.74 7.85 -4.85
C THR A 180 -0.71 7.45 -4.66
N SER A 181 -1.06 6.16 -4.85
CA SER A 181 -2.40 5.66 -4.57
C SER A 181 -2.71 5.49 -3.09
N ASN A 182 -1.71 5.57 -2.21
CA ASN A 182 -1.87 5.43 -0.76
C ASN A 182 -1.35 6.64 0.02
N LEU A 183 -0.57 7.52 -0.59
CA LEU A 183 -0.08 8.75 0.04
C LEU A 183 -0.94 9.94 -0.38
N TRP A 184 -1.27 10.80 0.58
CA TRP A 184 -2.08 12.00 0.34
C TRP A 184 -1.66 13.17 1.24
N PRO A 185 -1.96 14.42 0.87
CA PRO A 185 -1.72 15.57 1.73
C PRO A 185 -2.75 15.56 2.86
N GLU A 186 -2.35 15.12 4.05
CA GLU A 186 -3.23 15.06 5.22
C GLU A 186 -3.14 16.37 6.01
N ALA A 187 -4.23 17.14 6.00
CA ALA A 187 -4.35 18.35 6.78
C ALA A 187 -4.63 18.02 8.25
N ASN A 188 -3.89 18.67 9.15
CA ASN A 188 -4.14 18.56 10.58
C ASN A 188 -5.35 19.42 11.01
N HIS A 189 -5.77 19.24 12.26
CA HIS A 189 -6.82 20.05 12.90
C HIS A 189 -6.51 21.55 12.84
N ALA A 190 -7.58 22.36 12.78
CA ALA A 190 -7.46 23.80 12.77
C ALA A 190 -6.67 24.31 14.00
N GLY A 191 -5.64 25.12 13.76
CA GLY A 191 -4.79 25.68 14.82
C GLY A 191 -3.62 24.78 15.24
N ALA A 192 -3.42 23.62 14.61
CA ALA A 192 -2.24 22.79 14.82
C ALA A 192 -0.94 23.57 14.56
N LYS A 193 0.08 23.31 15.38
CA LYS A 193 1.42 23.93 15.26
C LYS A 193 2.44 23.02 14.58
N GLY A 194 2.05 21.80 14.26
CA GLY A 194 2.90 20.76 13.70
C GLY A 194 2.04 19.68 13.08
N THR A 195 2.59 18.47 13.02
CA THR A 195 2.03 17.42 12.18
C THR A 195 1.46 16.22 12.93
N THR A 196 1.38 16.28 14.26
CA THR A 196 0.67 15.25 15.05
C THR A 196 -0.80 15.21 14.66
N ASN A 197 -1.22 14.17 13.94
CA ASN A 197 -2.55 14.08 13.34
C ASN A 197 -3.49 13.23 14.22
N PRO A 198 -4.80 13.53 14.24
CA PRO A 198 -5.78 12.69 14.96
C PRO A 198 -5.79 11.22 14.50
N LYS A 199 -5.48 10.99 13.21
CA LYS A 199 -5.39 9.66 12.61
C LYS A 199 -4.30 8.79 13.26
N ASP A 200 -3.19 9.38 13.74
CA ASP A 200 -2.10 8.63 14.40
C ASP A 200 -2.62 7.77 15.57
N THR A 201 -3.57 8.29 16.34
CA THR A 201 -4.14 7.54 17.48
C THR A 201 -4.97 6.35 17.01
N VAL A 202 -5.71 6.51 15.91
CA VAL A 202 -6.50 5.46 15.28
C VAL A 202 -5.58 4.37 14.71
N GLU A 203 -4.50 4.77 14.03
CA GLU A 203 -3.51 3.84 13.47
C GLU A 203 -2.87 2.96 14.55
N ASN A 204 -2.41 3.60 15.63
CA ASN A 204 -1.81 2.90 16.77
C ASN A 204 -2.79 1.91 17.41
N ALA A 205 -4.06 2.28 17.57
CA ALA A 205 -5.10 1.40 18.13
C ALA A 205 -5.36 0.19 17.23
N ILE A 206 -5.49 0.41 15.91
CA ILE A 206 -5.73 -0.66 14.93
C ILE A 206 -4.49 -1.57 14.80
N HIS A 207 -3.29 -1.01 14.80
CA HIS A 207 -2.04 -1.77 14.80
C HIS A 207 -1.96 -2.71 16.01
N LYS A 208 -2.25 -2.18 17.21
CA LYS A 208 -2.31 -2.98 18.44
C LYS A 208 -3.34 -4.10 18.34
N ALA A 209 -4.52 -3.82 17.79
CA ALA A 209 -5.57 -4.84 17.58
C ALA A 209 -5.13 -5.93 16.59
N VAL A 210 -4.41 -5.58 15.52
CA VAL A 210 -3.84 -6.55 14.57
C VAL A 210 -2.76 -7.40 15.24
N CYS A 211 -1.83 -6.77 15.97
CA CYS A 211 -0.71 -7.48 16.59
C CYS A 211 -1.13 -8.37 17.76
N SER A 212 -2.20 -8.01 18.47
CA SER A 212 -2.86 -8.88 19.47
C SER A 212 -3.80 -9.93 18.87
N LYS A 213 -3.94 -9.97 17.53
CA LYS A 213 -4.84 -10.86 16.78
C LYS A 213 -6.34 -10.66 17.08
N GLN A 214 -6.71 -9.53 17.68
CA GLN A 214 -8.11 -9.16 17.87
C GLN A 214 -8.83 -8.99 16.52
N VAL A 215 -8.12 -8.42 15.53
CA VAL A 215 -8.63 -8.24 14.16
C VAL A 215 -7.62 -8.76 13.13
N THR A 216 -8.11 -9.15 11.96
CA THR A 216 -7.23 -9.54 10.85
C THR A 216 -6.62 -8.32 10.18
N LEU A 217 -5.42 -8.47 9.63
CA LEU A 217 -4.73 -7.45 8.84
C LEU A 217 -5.62 -6.95 7.69
N SER A 218 -6.26 -7.86 6.95
CA SER A 218 -7.11 -7.47 5.82
C SER A 218 -8.34 -6.66 6.26
N ALA A 219 -8.94 -6.99 7.40
CA ALA A 219 -10.06 -6.21 7.94
C ALA A 219 -9.60 -4.80 8.33
N ALA A 220 -8.47 -4.69 9.04
CA ALA A 220 -7.87 -3.42 9.42
C ALA A 220 -7.57 -2.52 8.22
N GLN A 221 -6.88 -3.06 7.20
CA GLN A 221 -6.53 -2.34 5.97
C GLN A 221 -7.77 -1.82 5.23
N LYS A 222 -8.83 -2.64 5.14
CA LYS A 222 -10.09 -2.22 4.50
C LYS A 222 -10.81 -1.14 5.29
N ALA A 223 -10.89 -1.28 6.62
CA ALA A 223 -11.59 -0.33 7.48
C ALA A 223 -10.94 1.06 7.42
N ILE A 224 -9.61 1.12 7.59
CA ILE A 224 -8.88 2.40 7.59
C ILE A 224 -8.93 3.10 6.24
N ALA A 225 -8.76 2.37 5.13
CA ALA A 225 -8.84 2.95 3.78
C ALA A 225 -10.25 3.41 3.39
N THR A 226 -11.28 2.74 3.93
CA THR A 226 -12.67 3.12 3.66
C THR A 226 -13.00 4.43 4.35
N ASN A 227 -12.74 4.49 5.65
CA ASN A 227 -12.93 5.68 6.48
C ASN A 227 -12.23 5.49 7.83
N TRP A 228 -11.03 6.05 7.96
CA TRP A 228 -10.25 5.96 9.19
C TRP A 228 -11.00 6.53 10.42
N THR A 229 -11.86 7.55 10.24
CA THR A 229 -12.58 8.18 11.37
C THR A 229 -13.58 7.26 12.05
N THR A 230 -14.00 6.19 11.36
CA THR A 230 -14.94 5.18 11.87
C THR A 230 -14.31 3.79 11.99
N ALA A 231 -13.03 3.64 11.67
CA ALA A 231 -12.41 2.33 11.51
C ALA A 231 -12.39 1.52 12.82
N GLU A 232 -12.09 2.15 13.95
CA GLU A 232 -12.16 1.48 15.27
C GLU A 232 -13.57 0.97 15.58
N THR A 233 -14.60 1.77 15.30
CA THR A 233 -16.01 1.38 15.49
C THR A 233 -16.37 0.20 14.60
N VAL A 234 -16.01 0.24 13.31
CA VAL A 234 -16.25 -0.86 12.36
C VAL A 234 -15.53 -2.15 12.75
N LEU A 235 -14.36 -2.03 13.37
CA LEU A 235 -13.55 -3.15 13.84
C LEU A 235 -13.91 -3.64 15.25
N HIS A 236 -14.86 -2.97 15.91
CA HIS A 236 -15.23 -3.21 17.30
C HIS A 236 -14.04 -3.15 18.28
N ILE A 237 -13.11 -2.21 18.04
CA ILE A 237 -11.99 -1.93 18.94
C ILE A 237 -12.52 -1.06 20.07
N ILE A 238 -12.51 -1.59 21.29
CA ILE A 238 -12.91 -0.88 22.50
C ILE A 238 -11.64 -0.31 23.14
N ARG A 239 -11.65 1.00 23.42
CA ARG A 239 -10.55 1.72 24.08
C ARG A 239 -10.57 1.53 25.59
#